data_AF-A0A7D6DH38-F1
#
_entry.id   AF-A0A7D6DH38-F1
#
_cell.length_a   1.000
_cell.length_b   1.000
_cell.length_c   1.000
_cell.angle_alpha   90.00
_cell.angle_beta   90.00
_cell.angle_gamma   90.00
#
_symmetry.space_group_name_H-M   'P 1'
#
loop_
_entity.id
_entity.type
_entity.pdbx_description
1 polymer ?
#
loop_
_entity_poly.entity_id
_entity_poly.type
_entity_poly.pdbx_seq_one_letter_code
_entity_poly.pdbx_strand_id
1 'polypeptide(L)'
;MSESTDTITDFEMGKDKIDISTLNIDSDDNFVAIQLVDHFTHRKNEMLFSYSEQENLTKLMLDHDGDGVDEFQINIIGKMNDITNIKLLM
;
A
#
# COMPACT_ATOMS: atom_id res chain seq x y z
N MET A 1 11.00 1.69 15.78
CA MET A 1 10.00 2.71 16.16
C MET A 1 9.00 2.69 15.03
N SER A 2 7.77 2.25 15.26
CA SER A 2 6.73 2.38 14.23
C SER A 2 6.45 3.88 14.13
N GLU A 3 6.81 4.46 12.99
CA GLU A 3 6.19 5.70 12.53
C GLU A 3 4.67 5.49 12.61
N SER A 4 3.94 6.51 13.08
CA SER A 4 2.49 6.39 13.23
C SER A 4 1.87 6.10 11.86
N THR A 5 1.26 4.93 11.70
CA THR A 5 0.53 4.58 10.48
C THR A 5 -0.59 5.57 10.23
N ASP A 6 -0.60 6.20 9.06
CA ASP A 6 -1.68 7.08 8.64
C ASP A 6 -2.97 6.28 8.43
N THR A 7 -4.10 6.86 8.86
CA THR A 7 -5.42 6.23 8.76
C THR A 7 -6.39 7.16 8.04
N ILE A 8 -6.93 6.70 6.91
CA ILE A 8 -7.99 7.37 6.15
C ILE A 8 -9.33 6.86 6.69
N THR A 9 -10.16 7.75 7.21
CA THR A 9 -11.36 7.37 7.98
C THR A 9 -12.66 7.38 7.19
N ASP A 10 -12.69 8.00 6.02
CA ASP A 10 -13.90 8.31 5.24
C ASP A 10 -13.74 8.05 3.73
N PHE A 11 -12.88 7.09 3.37
CA PHE A 11 -12.62 6.75 1.96
C PHE A 11 -13.90 6.32 1.22
N GLU A 12 -14.25 7.04 0.16
CA GLU A 12 -15.39 6.75 -0.69
C GLU A 12 -14.95 6.08 -2.00
N MET A 13 -15.24 4.77 -2.13
CA MET A 13 -14.95 4.02 -3.36
C MET A 13 -15.61 4.65 -4.60
N GLY A 14 -14.84 4.71 -5.69
CA GLY A 14 -15.27 5.31 -6.96
C GLY A 14 -15.25 6.85 -6.99
N LYS A 15 -14.98 7.52 -5.86
CA LYS A 15 -14.77 8.97 -5.79
C LYS A 15 -13.32 9.30 -5.44
N ASP A 16 -12.82 8.69 -4.36
CA ASP A 16 -11.49 8.96 -3.84
C ASP A 16 -10.42 8.08 -4.49
N LYS A 17 -9.18 8.56 -4.44
CA LYS A 17 -7.99 7.87 -4.93
C LYS A 17 -6.84 8.00 -3.96
N ILE A 18 -6.03 6.94 -3.88
CA ILE A 18 -4.75 6.95 -3.17
C ILE A 18 -3.67 7.01 -4.24
N ASP A 19 -3.00 8.16 -4.34
CA ASP A 19 -1.89 8.35 -5.27
C ASP A 19 -0.57 8.08 -4.54
N ILE A 20 0.04 6.95 -4.85
CA ILE A 20 1.35 6.52 -4.34
C ILE A 20 2.36 6.39 -5.48
N SER A 21 2.12 7.09 -6.59
CA SER A 21 2.99 7.07 -7.78
C SER A 21 4.44 7.48 -7.47
N THR A 22 4.66 8.29 -6.44
CA THR A 22 6.01 8.67 -5.99
C THR A 22 6.79 7.52 -5.37
N LEU A 23 6.14 6.44 -4.91
CA LEU A 23 6.83 5.26 -4.40
C LEU A 23 7.53 4.46 -5.51
N ASN A 24 7.17 4.69 -6.76
CA ASN A 24 7.88 4.14 -7.92
C ASN A 24 9.17 4.89 -8.25
N ILE A 25 9.57 5.88 -7.46
CA ILE A 25 10.77 6.68 -7.68
C ILE A 25 11.65 6.56 -6.43
N ASP A 26 12.89 6.10 -6.60
CA ASP A 26 13.86 6.04 -5.50
C ASP A 26 14.51 7.40 -5.22
N SER A 27 15.38 7.45 -4.21
CA SER A 27 16.08 8.68 -3.81
C SER A 27 17.03 9.24 -4.87
N ASP A 28 17.37 8.44 -5.89
CA ASP A 28 18.25 8.80 -7.00
C ASP A 28 17.45 9.10 -8.29
N ASP A 29 16.14 9.35 -8.17
CA ASP A 29 15.19 9.60 -9.26
C ASP A 29 15.05 8.45 -10.27
N ASN A 30 15.40 7.21 -9.90
CA ASN A 30 15.21 6.05 -10.76
C ASN A 30 13.83 5.42 -10.58
N PHE A 31 13.30 4.87 -11.66
CA PHE A 31 12.08 4.09 -11.61
C PHE A 31 12.29 2.76 -10.88
N VAL A 32 11.44 2.48 -9.91
CA VAL A 32 11.35 1.25 -9.16
C VAL A 32 9.98 0.60 -9.42
N ALA A 33 10.01 -0.63 -9.91
CA ALA A 33 8.80 -1.42 -10.08
C ALA A 33 8.29 -1.90 -8.71
N ILE A 34 7.02 -1.60 -8.41
CA ILE A 34 6.31 -2.16 -7.27
C ILE A 34 5.55 -3.40 -7.74
N GLN A 35 5.77 -4.53 -7.09
CA GLN A 35 5.09 -5.78 -7.38
C GLN A 35 3.92 -5.97 -6.41
N LEU A 36 2.69 -5.98 -6.93
CA LEU A 36 1.55 -6.38 -6.13
C LEU A 36 1.59 -7.89 -5.87
N VAL A 37 1.42 -8.28 -4.61
CA VAL A 37 1.41 -9.67 -4.15
C VAL A 37 0.27 -9.92 -3.16
N ASP A 38 -0.10 -11.19 -3.03
CA ASP A 38 -1.10 -11.70 -2.10
C ASP A 38 -0.50 -12.13 -0.75
N HIS A 39 0.84 -12.24 -0.67
CA HIS A 39 1.64 -12.32 0.56
C HIS A 39 3.09 -11.90 0.27
N PHE A 40 3.81 -11.33 1.25
CA PHE A 40 5.23 -11.02 1.08
C PHE A 40 6.07 -12.29 0.86
N THR A 41 6.95 -12.24 -0.13
CA THR A 41 7.85 -13.33 -0.54
C THR A 41 9.32 -13.02 -0.26
N HIS A 42 9.59 -11.98 0.53
CA HIS A 42 10.93 -11.47 0.86
C HIS A 42 11.66 -10.95 -0.39
N ARG A 43 10.93 -10.20 -1.22
CA ARG A 43 11.51 -9.46 -2.35
C ARG A 43 11.23 -7.98 -2.16
N LYS A 44 12.20 -7.18 -2.58
CA LYS A 44 12.10 -5.72 -2.54
C LYS A 44 10.90 -5.21 -3.34
N ASN A 45 10.28 -4.18 -2.80
CA ASN A 45 9.18 -3.43 -3.43
C ASN A 45 7.93 -4.27 -3.66
N GLU A 46 7.65 -5.21 -2.76
CA GLU A 46 6.39 -5.94 -2.75
C GLU A 46 5.32 -5.12 -2.04
N MET A 47 4.16 -5.00 -2.67
CA MET A 47 3.00 -4.32 -2.11
C MET A 47 1.90 -5.33 -1.84
N LEU A 48 1.36 -5.29 -0.62
CA LEU A 48 0.29 -6.14 -0.17
C LEU A 48 -0.96 -5.31 0.13
N PHE A 49 -2.09 -5.80 -0.36
CA PHE A 49 -3.41 -5.27 -0.08
C PHE A 49 -4.21 -6.29 0.73
N SER A 50 -4.65 -5.91 1.94
CA SER A 50 -5.38 -6.81 2.83
C SER A 50 -6.61 -6.14 3.42
N TYR A 51 -7.74 -6.87 3.48
CA TYR A 51 -8.95 -6.40 4.14
C TYR A 51 -9.34 -7.38 5.26
N SER A 52 -9.57 -6.85 6.46
CA SER A 52 -10.14 -7.57 7.60
C SER A 52 -11.60 -7.18 7.79
N GLU A 53 -12.51 -8.15 7.65
CA GLU A 53 -13.94 -7.92 7.92
C GLU A 53 -14.22 -7.70 9.40
N GLN A 54 -13.48 -8.37 10.28
CA GLN A 54 -13.63 -8.23 11.73
C GLN A 54 -13.30 -6.81 12.20
N GLU A 55 -12.25 -6.21 11.64
CA GLU A 55 -11.79 -4.86 12.00
C GLU A 55 -12.41 -3.78 11.10
N ASN A 56 -13.14 -4.16 10.05
CA ASN A 56 -13.58 -3.29 8.96
C ASN A 56 -12.44 -2.37 8.49
N LEU A 57 -11.27 -2.96 8.23
CA LEU A 57 -10.03 -2.25 7.96
C LEU A 57 -9.34 -2.82 6.72
N THR A 58 -9.09 -1.96 5.75
CA THR A 58 -8.15 -2.23 4.67
C THR A 58 -6.76 -1.72 5.04
N LYS A 59 -5.73 -2.51 4.73
CA LYS A 59 -4.31 -2.16 4.85
C LYS A 59 -3.65 -2.22 3.49
N LEU A 60 -2.92 -1.16 3.17
CA LEU A 60 -1.98 -1.09 2.05
C LEU A 60 -0.57 -1.06 2.64
N MET A 61 0.24 -2.07 2.33
CA MET A 61 1.56 -2.27 2.93
C MET A 61 2.60 -2.41 1.83
N LEU A 62 3.79 -1.85 2.03
CA LEU A 62 4.94 -1.97 1.14
C LEU A 62 6.15 -2.50 1.94
N ASP A 63 6.64 -3.67 1.54
CA ASP A 63 7.96 -4.20 1.89
C ASP A 63 8.95 -3.63 0.87
N HIS A 64 9.73 -2.63 1.29
CA HIS A 64 10.67 -1.94 0.44
C HIS A 64 12.03 -2.65 0.41
N ASP A 65 12.51 -3.14 1.56
CA ASP A 65 13.86 -3.67 1.70
C ASP A 65 13.99 -5.19 1.43
N GLY A 66 12.86 -5.89 1.36
CA GLY A 66 12.71 -7.30 1.06
C GLY A 66 12.83 -8.23 2.26
N ASP A 67 12.68 -7.74 3.49
CA ASP A 67 12.77 -8.56 4.70
C ASP A 67 11.47 -9.29 5.08
N GLY A 68 10.38 -9.05 4.35
CA GLY A 68 9.05 -9.60 4.60
C GLY A 68 8.22 -8.84 5.65
N VAL A 69 8.69 -7.66 6.07
CA VAL A 69 8.02 -6.70 6.94
C VAL A 69 7.73 -5.44 6.13
N ASP A 70 6.67 -4.72 6.48
CA ASP A 70 6.33 -3.46 5.80
C ASP A 70 7.09 -2.25 6.40
N GLU A 71 7.71 -1.45 5.54
CA GLU A 71 8.29 -0.14 5.91
C GLU A 71 7.30 1.02 5.73
N PHE A 72 6.25 0.79 4.94
CA PHE A 72 5.21 1.78 4.68
C PHE A 72 3.83 1.12 4.75
N GLN A 73 2.93 1.72 5.52
CA GLN A 73 1.55 1.28 5.65
C GLN A 73 0.59 2.46 5.64
N ILE A 74 -0.54 2.29 4.94
CA ILE A 74 -1.73 3.12 5.09
C ILE A 74 -2.89 2.23 5.54
N ASN A 75 -3.62 2.70 6.54
CA ASN A 75 -4.87 2.14 6.99
C ASN A 75 -6.05 2.87 6.34
N ILE A 76 -7.09 2.14 5.97
CA ILE A 76 -8.34 2.68 5.44
C ILE A 76 -9.48 2.04 6.21
N ILE A 77 -10.30 2.85 6.88
CA ILE A 77 -11.52 2.34 7.53
C ILE A 77 -12.55 2.05 6.44
N GLY A 78 -13.04 0.81 6.44
CA GLY A 78 -13.97 0.32 5.44
C GLY A 78 -13.35 -0.69 4.49
N LYS A 79 -14.23 -1.38 3.76
CA LYS A 79 -13.83 -2.30 2.70
C LYS A 79 -13.47 -1.52 1.45
N MET A 80 -12.20 -1.54 1.11
CA MET A 80 -11.74 -1.29 -0.26
C MET A 80 -11.47 -2.64 -0.90
N ASN A 81 -12.05 -2.91 -2.07
CA ASN A 81 -11.89 -4.18 -2.78
C ASN A 81 -11.55 -3.99 -4.27
N ASP A 82 -11.20 -2.76 -4.64
CA ASP A 82 -10.84 -2.39 -5.99
C ASP A 82 -9.50 -1.66 -5.97
N ILE A 83 -8.48 -2.30 -6.53
CA ILE A 83 -7.12 -1.73 -6.59
C ILE A 83 -7.00 -0.62 -7.65
N THR A 84 -8.00 -0.43 -8.52
CA THR A 84 -7.98 0.67 -9.50
C THR A 84 -8.07 2.05 -8.85
N ASN A 85 -8.49 2.11 -7.58
CA ASN A 85 -8.43 3.31 -6.75
C ASN A 85 -7.02 3.64 -6.23
N ILE A 86 -6.05 2.73 -6.40
CA ILE A 86 -4.63 2.95 -6.12
C ILE A 86 -3.93 3.32 -7.43
N LYS A 87 -3.29 4.48 -7.45
CA LYS A 87 -2.50 4.92 -8.60
C LYS A 87 -1.01 4.66 -8.35
N LEU A 88 -0.44 3.80 -9.18
CA LEU A 88 0.99 3.54 -9.35
C LEU A 88 1.46 4.09 -10.70
N LEU A 89 2.76 4.33 -10.86
CA LEU A 89 3.35 4.46 -12.19
C LEU A 89 3.46 3.06 -12.81
N MET A 90 2.85 2.87 -13.98
CA MET A 90 2.93 1.65 -14.78
C MET A 90 3.89 1.83 -15.95
#